data_AF-A0A1G6TH08-F1
#
_entry.id   AF-A0A1G6TH08-F1
#
_cell.length_a   1.000
_cell.length_b   1.000
_cell.length_c   1.000
_cell.angle_alpha   90.00
_cell.angle_beta   90.00
_cell.angle_gamma   90.00
#
_symmetry.space_group_name_H-M   'P 1'
#
loop_
_entity.id
_entity.type
_entity.pdbx_description
1 polymer ?
#
loop_
_entity_poly.entity_id
_entity_poly.type
_entity_poly.pdbx_seq_one_letter_code
_entity_poly.pdbx_strand_id
1 'polypeptide(L)'
;MKKKIKKWLGLVLALALVVGSLPVAPLPVYAGSDAVNTLDKDKFHEKVPCGMAAKISFGKKSRKSSDATIDLGDVSQASIGGQIHAYSNSDWTDVWVVHEEDGTIVFPENCRQLFSGEADSNYKQLRNVFFYEVDTSQVKYMIQMFYKCSLLEKLDLTAFNTGRVEDMSYMFYDCDRLVDLDLSSFDTRNAYMINMFSGCSHLSTIKVSPAFQVNKMQAGSPIFENCVQLKGGQGTPYNPMHTDKSYARIDGGPAAPGYFTRGTASPKPPADPQMTGPDEALTLAPITEGDKTISGTGKPGKTITVTGQDGSLIGTATVNGEGKWSLALPEGQELTAGTIVTAISAVLVGGSDGILAGRYDDIYPDSTEAKVQAKPVTPPEPQPDNPPIPAKPSLEDLNTEDHYQYLIGYPDGSFAPDRSMTRAEVATMFTRLLKDRPVPGQHYYAGFNDVDGRAWYADTVGYAVRKGIVSGYPDGSFRPNQAITRAEFSSIASRFAQLTLEKNLFFTDLPPSHWGYKAVRLAASNGWIFGYPDNTFRPERAITRAEVTSITNRMLNRHADLNWMDAHPANVFSFTDVARQAWFYEPVMEAAMGHDFTRDADGTREHWTGVNEGTFI
;
A
#
# COMPACT_ATOMS: atom_id res chain seq x y z
N MET A 1 -24.17 61.14 38.12
CA MET A 1 -23.38 60.43 37.08
C MET A 1 -23.23 58.92 37.31
N LYS A 2 -23.95 58.33 38.26
CA LYS A 2 -24.17 56.88 38.36
C LYS A 2 -25.46 56.52 37.61
N LYS A 3 -25.38 56.19 36.31
CA LYS A 3 -26.42 55.56 35.45
C LYS A 3 -26.05 55.81 33.98
N LYS A 4 -25.11 55.03 33.43
CA LYS A 4 -24.99 54.73 31.97
C LYS A 4 -23.83 53.77 31.60
N ILE A 5 -23.06 53.25 32.56
CA ILE A 5 -22.02 52.20 32.32
C ILE A 5 -22.42 50.82 32.89
N LYS A 6 -23.66 50.65 33.38
CA LYS A 6 -24.18 49.39 33.96
C LYS A 6 -25.27 48.69 33.13
N LYS A 7 -25.35 48.95 31.82
CA LYS A 7 -26.38 48.37 30.93
C LYS A 7 -25.86 47.45 29.82
N TRP A 8 -24.58 47.08 29.83
CA TRP A 8 -24.00 46.09 28.89
C TRP A 8 -23.28 44.92 29.56
N LEU A 9 -23.45 44.73 30.87
CA LEU A 9 -22.86 43.61 31.64
C LEU A 9 -23.92 42.77 32.39
N GLY A 10 -25.19 42.86 32.01
CA GLY A 10 -26.30 42.30 32.80
C GLY A 10 -27.41 41.62 32.00
N LEU A 11 -27.15 41.20 30.75
CA LEU A 11 -28.17 40.53 29.92
C LEU A 11 -27.71 39.22 29.27
N VAL A 12 -26.68 38.55 29.82
CA VAL A 12 -26.35 37.16 29.40
C VAL A 12 -26.20 36.18 30.59
N LEU A 13 -26.29 36.65 31.83
CA LEU A 13 -26.39 35.78 33.02
C LEU A 13 -27.80 35.80 33.60
N ALA A 14 -28.71 35.03 32.99
CA ALA A 14 -29.87 34.40 33.65
C ALA A 14 -30.68 33.58 32.63
N LEU A 15 -30.09 32.52 32.08
CA LEU A 15 -30.84 31.35 31.62
C LEU A 15 -29.95 30.11 31.73
N ALA A 16 -29.54 29.81 32.97
CA ALA A 16 -29.11 28.48 33.34
C ALA A 16 -30.31 27.79 34.00
N LEU A 17 -30.90 26.82 33.32
CA LEU A 17 -31.25 25.51 33.91
C LEU A 17 -31.89 24.62 32.84
N VAL A 18 -31.29 23.43 32.72
CA VAL A 18 -31.70 22.24 31.95
C VAL A 18 -31.37 22.25 30.46
N VAL A 19 -30.09 22.00 30.14
CA VAL A 19 -29.74 20.93 29.21
C VAL A 19 -28.49 20.26 29.75
N GLY A 20 -28.59 18.95 30.00
CA GLY A 20 -27.48 18.13 30.47
C GLY A 20 -26.30 18.20 29.52
N SER A 21 -25.12 18.11 30.12
CA SER A 21 -23.85 17.77 29.49
C SER A 21 -24.02 16.70 28.41
N LEU A 22 -24.02 17.10 27.15
CA LEU A 22 -23.66 16.21 26.06
C LEU A 22 -22.13 16.20 25.99
N PRO A 23 -21.46 15.05 26.18
CA PRO A 23 -20.06 14.96 25.86
C PRO A 23 -19.91 15.25 24.37
N VAL A 24 -19.07 16.24 24.03
CA VAL A 24 -18.52 16.33 22.68
C VAL A 24 -17.75 15.03 22.50
N ALA A 25 -18.29 14.13 21.67
CA ALA A 25 -17.54 12.93 21.29
C ALA A 25 -16.25 13.42 20.62
N PRO A 26 -15.06 13.03 21.11
CA PRO A 26 -13.85 13.27 20.35
C PRO A 26 -14.01 12.59 18.99
N LEU A 27 -13.59 13.28 17.94
CA LEU A 27 -13.38 12.68 16.62
C LEU A 27 -12.63 11.35 16.81
N PRO A 28 -12.97 10.28 16.09
CA PRO A 28 -12.31 8.99 16.27
C PRO A 28 -10.80 9.15 16.06
N VAL A 29 -10.05 9.00 17.14
CA VAL A 29 -8.59 9.02 17.17
C VAL A 29 -8.10 7.76 16.48
N TYR A 30 -7.76 7.86 15.19
CA TYR A 30 -6.94 6.86 14.51
C TYR A 30 -5.48 7.10 14.90
N ALA A 31 -5.09 6.71 16.10
CA ALA A 31 -3.66 6.62 16.45
C ALA A 31 -3.15 5.22 16.09
N GLY A 32 -2.99 4.98 14.79
CA GLY A 32 -2.05 3.95 14.33
C GLY A 32 -0.62 4.40 14.64
N SER A 33 0.30 3.45 14.82
CA SER A 33 1.75 3.71 15.00
C SER A 33 2.38 4.55 13.89
N ASP A 34 1.71 4.67 12.74
CA ASP A 34 2.21 5.41 11.60
C ASP A 34 1.97 6.93 11.74
N ALA A 35 0.94 7.34 12.49
CA ALA A 35 0.59 8.75 12.69
C ALA A 35 1.63 9.51 13.55
N VAL A 36 2.30 8.81 14.48
CA VAL A 36 3.35 9.42 15.33
C VAL A 36 4.62 9.76 14.55
N ASN A 37 4.85 9.07 13.42
CA ASN A 37 6.03 9.21 12.58
C ASN A 37 5.72 9.88 11.23
N THR A 38 4.47 10.29 11.00
CA THR A 38 4.05 10.97 9.76
C THR A 38 3.95 12.46 9.98
N LEU A 39 4.58 13.25 9.11
CA LEU A 39 4.54 14.70 9.14
C LEU A 39 3.10 15.19 8.87
N ASP A 40 2.61 16.07 9.74
CA ASP A 40 1.38 16.82 9.53
C ASP A 40 1.72 18.12 8.82
N LYS A 41 1.19 18.27 7.59
CA LYS A 41 1.47 19.43 6.74
C LYS A 41 0.94 20.72 7.37
N ASP A 42 -0.23 20.69 7.97
CA ASP A 42 -0.89 21.89 8.48
C ASP A 42 -0.20 22.36 9.75
N LYS A 43 0.15 21.43 10.66
CA LYS A 43 0.99 21.76 11.82
C LYS A 43 2.38 22.25 11.40
N PHE A 44 2.95 21.67 10.34
CA PHE A 44 4.24 22.11 9.80
C PHE A 44 4.16 23.56 9.31
N HIS A 45 3.14 23.92 8.52
CA HIS A 45 2.94 25.30 8.05
C HIS A 45 2.56 26.27 9.17
N GLU A 46 1.84 25.82 10.20
CA GLU A 46 1.53 26.64 11.37
C GLU A 46 2.80 27.00 12.17
N LYS A 47 3.72 26.03 12.31
CA LYS A 47 4.85 26.14 13.26
C LYS A 47 6.14 26.62 12.62
N VAL A 48 6.38 26.28 11.36
CA VAL A 48 7.62 26.62 10.67
C VAL A 48 7.54 28.04 10.11
N PRO A 49 8.55 28.90 10.38
CA PRO A 49 8.53 30.32 9.97
C PRO A 49 8.80 30.47 8.47
N CYS A 50 7.80 30.19 7.63
CA CYS A 50 7.96 30.10 6.18
C CYS A 50 8.55 31.36 5.52
N GLY A 51 8.17 32.55 6.00
CA GLY A 51 8.69 33.82 5.50
C GLY A 51 10.14 34.14 5.87
N MET A 52 10.76 33.39 6.79
CA MET A 52 12.14 33.61 7.27
C MET A 52 13.07 32.42 7.00
N ALA A 53 12.53 31.19 6.96
CA ALA A 53 13.30 29.98 6.78
C ALA A 53 14.09 30.01 5.47
N ALA A 54 15.41 30.12 5.60
CA ALA A 54 16.38 30.06 4.51
C ALA A 54 16.92 28.64 4.31
N LYS A 55 16.90 27.81 5.36
CA LYS A 55 17.34 26.42 5.32
C LYS A 55 16.43 25.54 6.17
N ILE A 56 16.02 24.40 5.62
CA ILE A 56 15.24 23.39 6.35
C ILE A 56 15.98 22.04 6.25
N SER A 57 16.17 21.37 7.37
CA SER A 57 16.82 20.06 7.44
C SER A 57 15.92 19.04 8.11
N PHE A 58 15.63 17.94 7.41
CA PHE A 58 14.88 16.79 7.94
C PHE A 58 15.82 15.67 8.35
N GLY A 59 15.59 15.04 9.49
CA GLY A 59 16.31 13.82 9.86
C GLY A 59 16.11 13.37 11.29
N LYS A 60 17.08 12.62 11.80
CA LYS A 60 17.11 12.16 13.20
C LYS A 60 17.44 13.31 14.17
N LYS A 61 17.05 13.17 15.44
CA LYS A 61 17.40 14.13 16.51
C LYS A 61 18.90 14.32 16.64
N SER A 62 19.68 13.27 16.40
CA SER A 62 21.15 13.36 16.35
C SER A 62 21.72 14.33 15.31
N ARG A 63 20.92 14.76 14.31
CA ARG A 63 21.30 15.75 13.29
C ARG A 63 20.92 17.17 13.64
N LYS A 64 20.22 17.38 14.76
CA LYS A 64 19.85 18.71 15.24
C LYS A 64 21.12 19.49 15.63
N SER A 65 21.29 20.69 15.08
CA SER A 65 22.43 21.57 15.43
C SER A 65 22.35 22.01 16.89
N SER A 66 23.50 22.32 17.50
CA SER A 66 23.55 23.05 18.77
C SER A 66 22.87 24.42 18.68
N ASP A 67 22.73 24.99 17.48
CA ASP A 67 22.10 26.30 17.25
C ASP A 67 20.56 26.24 17.28
N ALA A 68 19.97 25.04 17.30
CA ALA A 68 18.52 24.80 17.35
C ALA A 68 17.95 25.10 18.75
N THR A 69 17.94 26.39 19.10
CA THR A 69 17.67 26.91 20.44
C THR A 69 16.19 27.17 20.72
N ILE A 70 15.35 27.22 19.67
CA ILE A 70 13.90 27.45 19.78
C ILE A 70 13.16 26.17 19.40
N ASP A 71 12.30 25.68 20.28
CA ASP A 71 11.38 24.57 20.01
C ASP A 71 10.08 25.12 19.42
N LEU A 72 9.77 24.74 18.17
CA LEU A 72 8.54 25.11 17.47
C LEU A 72 7.41 24.11 17.76
N GLY A 73 7.73 22.98 18.38
CA GLY A 73 6.83 21.94 18.84
C GLY A 73 6.55 20.84 17.81
N ASP A 74 5.63 19.94 18.20
CA ASP A 74 5.21 18.78 17.41
C ASP A 74 4.56 19.13 16.06
N VAL A 75 5.09 18.57 14.98
CA VAL A 75 4.58 18.69 13.61
C VAL A 75 4.19 17.31 13.03
N SER A 76 3.95 16.30 13.87
CA SER A 76 3.44 14.99 13.43
C SER A 76 1.92 14.93 13.37
N GLN A 77 1.36 13.94 12.67
CA GLN A 77 -0.08 13.70 12.58
C GLN A 77 -0.70 13.15 13.87
N ALA A 78 0.12 12.79 14.86
CA ALA A 78 -0.39 12.26 16.12
C ALA A 78 -1.24 13.29 16.87
N SER A 79 -2.32 12.80 17.47
CA SER A 79 -3.16 13.61 18.35
C SER A 79 -2.52 13.81 19.73
N ILE A 80 -1.67 12.87 20.18
CA ILE A 80 -0.91 12.90 21.44
C ILE A 80 0.41 12.15 21.22
N GLY A 81 1.53 12.65 21.73
CA GLY A 81 2.81 11.92 21.75
C GLY A 81 3.51 11.82 20.40
N GLY A 82 3.32 12.82 19.54
CA GLY A 82 4.01 12.94 18.26
C GLY A 82 5.53 12.91 18.37
N GLN A 83 6.19 12.22 17.43
CA GLN A 83 7.64 12.03 17.47
C GLN A 83 8.38 12.95 16.50
N ILE A 84 7.69 13.83 15.77
CA ILE A 84 8.33 14.78 14.85
C ILE A 84 8.23 16.19 15.42
N HIS A 85 9.34 16.78 15.81
CA HIS A 85 9.40 18.16 16.31
C HIS A 85 10.15 19.07 15.35
N ALA A 86 9.70 20.31 15.24
CA ALA A 86 10.42 21.36 14.54
C ALA A 86 11.17 22.27 15.53
N TYR A 87 12.36 22.69 15.14
CA TYR A 87 13.21 23.60 15.89
C TYR A 87 13.76 24.69 14.97
N SER A 88 14.06 25.86 15.51
CA SER A 88 14.81 26.89 14.78
C SER A 88 15.97 27.44 15.59
N ASN A 89 16.85 28.13 14.89
CA ASN A 89 17.84 29.01 15.50
C ASN A 89 17.18 30.33 15.92
N SER A 90 17.94 31.18 16.61
CA SER A 90 17.43 32.41 17.24
C SER A 90 16.93 33.46 16.25
N ASP A 91 17.38 33.43 14.99
CA ASP A 91 16.94 34.32 13.92
C ASP A 91 15.93 33.68 12.95
N TRP A 92 15.47 32.45 13.24
CA TRP A 92 14.42 31.74 12.51
C TRP A 92 14.77 31.37 11.05
N THR A 93 16.05 31.51 10.66
CA THR A 93 16.49 31.24 9.28
C THR A 93 16.88 29.79 9.04
N ASP A 94 17.40 29.09 10.06
CA ASP A 94 17.70 27.66 10.01
C ASP A 94 16.65 26.88 10.81
N VAL A 95 16.01 25.91 10.16
CA VAL A 95 14.97 25.05 10.74
C VAL A 95 15.41 23.58 10.69
N TRP A 96 15.23 22.87 11.79
CA TRP A 96 15.43 21.42 11.89
C TRP A 96 14.10 20.74 12.20
N VAL A 97 13.66 19.84 11.33
CA VAL A 97 12.53 18.95 11.57
C VAL A 97 13.09 17.58 11.88
N VAL A 98 12.94 17.14 13.12
CA VAL A 98 13.60 15.93 13.60
C VAL A 98 12.64 14.92 14.19
N HIS A 99 12.98 13.65 14.00
CA HIS A 99 12.35 12.56 14.73
C HIS A 99 13.00 12.41 16.11
N GLU A 100 12.24 12.63 17.19
CA GLU A 100 12.72 12.73 18.56
C GLU A 100 13.31 11.41 19.11
N GLU A 101 12.86 10.27 18.58
CA GLU A 101 13.42 8.93 18.87
C GLU A 101 14.37 8.40 17.78
N ASP A 102 14.94 9.27 16.95
CA ASP A 102 15.88 8.89 15.88
C ASP A 102 15.33 7.88 14.86
N GLY A 103 14.02 7.88 14.65
CA GLY A 103 13.30 7.14 13.60
C GLY A 103 13.32 7.84 12.23
N THR A 104 12.44 7.39 11.34
CA THR A 104 12.29 7.93 9.98
C THR A 104 11.08 8.86 9.93
N ILE A 105 11.25 10.04 9.32
CA ILE A 105 10.14 10.98 9.11
C ILE A 105 9.39 10.57 7.85
N VAL A 106 8.15 10.12 8.01
CA VAL A 106 7.28 9.74 6.89
C VAL A 106 6.54 10.98 6.37
N PHE A 107 6.60 11.23 5.07
CA PHE A 107 5.88 12.34 4.44
C PHE A 107 4.42 11.95 4.16
N PRO A 108 3.43 12.83 4.37
CA PRO A 108 2.02 12.50 4.16
C PRO A 108 1.73 12.22 2.68
N GLU A 109 0.65 11.49 2.38
CA GLU A 109 0.27 11.18 0.99
C GLU A 109 0.15 12.43 0.10
N ASN A 110 -0.26 13.56 0.70
CA ASN A 110 -0.42 14.85 0.04
C ASN A 110 0.63 15.87 0.53
N CYS A 111 1.72 16.00 -0.22
CA CYS A 111 2.76 17.02 -0.04
C CYS A 111 2.54 18.26 -0.91
N ARG A 112 1.32 18.49 -1.41
CA ARG A 112 1.01 19.68 -2.22
C ARG A 112 1.41 20.94 -1.47
N GLN A 113 2.18 21.78 -2.16
CA GLN A 113 2.63 23.09 -1.66
C GLN A 113 3.44 23.04 -0.35
N LEU A 114 4.03 21.89 0.01
CA LEU A 114 4.72 21.75 1.30
C LEU A 114 5.81 22.81 1.52
N PHE A 115 6.53 23.19 0.47
CA PHE A 115 7.51 24.28 0.49
C PHE A 115 7.17 25.38 -0.53
N SER A 116 5.89 25.64 -0.82
CA SER A 116 5.52 26.65 -1.83
C SER A 116 5.96 28.05 -1.42
N GLY A 117 6.62 28.75 -2.34
CA GLY A 117 6.93 30.16 -2.32
C GLY A 117 5.74 31.08 -2.64
N GLU A 118 4.51 30.59 -2.76
CA GLU A 118 3.30 31.41 -2.80
C GLU A 118 2.27 30.91 -1.78
N ALA A 119 1.22 31.71 -1.54
CA ALA A 119 0.11 31.44 -0.62
C ALA A 119 0.54 31.34 0.86
N ASP A 120 -0.21 30.59 1.68
CA ASP A 120 -0.10 30.54 3.14
C ASP A 120 1.25 29.99 3.65
N SER A 121 1.98 29.26 2.79
CA SER A 121 3.28 28.66 3.12
C SER A 121 4.50 29.46 2.63
N ASN A 122 4.34 30.67 2.09
CA ASN A 122 5.36 31.54 1.44
C ASN A 122 6.87 31.32 1.79
N TYR A 123 7.51 30.28 1.23
CA TYR A 123 8.94 29.96 1.39
C TYR A 123 9.86 30.72 0.40
N LYS A 124 9.58 31.99 0.07
CA LYS A 124 10.40 32.79 -0.87
C LYS A 124 11.85 32.99 -0.43
N GLN A 125 12.14 32.86 0.87
CA GLN A 125 13.50 32.98 1.41
C GLN A 125 14.30 31.67 1.38
N LEU A 126 13.66 30.55 1.04
CA LEU A 126 14.25 29.22 1.12
C LEU A 126 15.35 29.04 0.09
N ARG A 127 16.55 28.73 0.57
CA ARG A 127 17.76 28.51 -0.25
C ARG A 127 18.18 27.05 -0.26
N ASN A 128 17.95 26.33 0.82
CA ASN A 128 18.43 24.96 0.98
C ASN A 128 17.40 24.07 1.68
N VAL A 129 17.18 22.86 1.15
CA VAL A 129 16.44 21.81 1.86
C VAL A 129 17.23 20.51 1.83
N PHE A 130 17.37 19.89 2.99
CA PHE A 130 18.10 18.63 3.16
C PHE A 130 17.20 17.53 3.71
N PHE A 131 17.27 16.35 3.09
CA PHE A 131 16.47 15.18 3.44
C PHE A 131 17.39 14.00 3.75
N TYR A 132 17.59 13.67 5.02
CA TYR A 132 18.51 12.58 5.41
C TYR A 132 17.77 11.28 5.74
N GLU A 133 16.79 11.32 6.66
CA GLU A 133 16.04 10.14 7.11
C GLU A 133 14.54 10.32 6.90
N VAL A 134 14.17 10.45 5.62
CA VAL A 134 12.77 10.60 5.21
C VAL A 134 12.27 9.40 4.41
N ASP A 135 10.99 9.10 4.55
CA ASP A 135 10.26 8.17 3.70
C ASP A 135 9.16 8.93 2.94
N THR A 136 9.21 8.86 1.62
CA THR A 136 8.24 9.47 0.70
C THR A 136 7.48 8.42 -0.11
N SER A 137 7.65 7.14 0.19
CA SER A 137 7.09 6.02 -0.59
C SER A 137 5.57 5.98 -0.62
N GLN A 138 4.89 6.64 0.32
CA GLN A 138 3.44 6.80 0.35
C GLN A 138 2.92 8.05 -0.35
N VAL A 139 3.80 8.98 -0.77
CA VAL A 139 3.38 10.25 -1.35
C VAL A 139 2.75 10.02 -2.72
N LYS A 140 1.53 10.52 -2.91
CA LYS A 140 0.78 10.51 -4.16
C LYS A 140 0.80 11.86 -4.87
N TYR A 141 0.82 12.95 -4.09
CA TYR A 141 0.73 14.30 -4.63
C TYR A 141 1.89 15.18 -4.14
N MET A 142 2.72 15.64 -5.08
CA MET A 142 3.81 16.61 -4.86
C MET A 142 3.62 17.88 -5.70
N ILE A 143 2.37 18.18 -6.07
CA ILE A 143 2.00 19.36 -6.85
C ILE A 143 2.53 20.61 -6.16
N GLN A 144 3.26 21.45 -6.89
CA GLN A 144 3.76 22.73 -6.39
C GLN A 144 4.64 22.63 -5.13
N MET A 145 5.28 21.48 -4.87
CA MET A 145 6.02 21.25 -3.62
C MET A 145 7.12 22.30 -3.36
N PHE A 146 7.81 22.80 -4.38
CA PHE A 146 8.79 23.90 -4.29
C PHE A 146 8.42 25.09 -5.20
N TYR A 147 7.13 25.24 -5.52
CA TYR A 147 6.62 26.25 -6.44
C TYR A 147 7.09 27.66 -6.07
N LYS A 148 7.75 28.37 -6.99
CA LYS A 148 8.25 29.74 -6.81
C LYS A 148 9.22 29.93 -5.62
N CYS A 149 9.94 28.87 -5.23
CA CYS A 149 11.12 29.03 -4.39
C CYS A 149 12.28 29.61 -5.22
N SER A 150 12.18 30.88 -5.59
CA SER A 150 13.10 31.53 -6.53
C SER A 150 14.53 31.70 -5.99
N LEU A 151 14.71 31.58 -4.66
CA LEU A 151 16.04 31.62 -4.02
C LEU A 151 16.64 30.22 -3.76
N LEU A 152 15.96 29.13 -4.14
CA LEU A 152 16.41 27.77 -3.88
C LEU A 152 17.66 27.45 -4.71
N GLU A 153 18.78 27.22 -4.03
CA GLU A 153 20.10 27.02 -4.63
C GLU A 153 20.53 25.54 -4.57
N LYS A 154 20.28 24.88 -3.44
CA LYS A 154 20.67 23.48 -3.23
C LYS A 154 19.50 22.63 -2.76
N LEU A 155 19.26 21.55 -3.50
CA LEU A 155 18.22 20.58 -3.19
C LEU A 155 18.72 19.16 -3.48
N ASP A 156 18.75 18.32 -2.45
CA ASP A 156 19.12 16.91 -2.58
C ASP A 156 17.88 16.03 -2.41
N LEU A 157 17.42 15.43 -3.50
CA LEU A 157 16.23 14.57 -3.53
C LEU A 157 16.56 13.08 -3.65
N THR A 158 17.82 12.69 -3.43
CA THR A 158 18.25 11.29 -3.55
C THR A 158 17.53 10.36 -2.56
N ALA A 159 17.04 10.91 -1.45
CA ALA A 159 16.24 10.19 -0.48
C ALA A 159 14.82 9.84 -0.99
N PHE A 160 14.31 10.51 -2.01
CA PHE A 160 12.90 10.38 -2.43
C PHE A 160 12.61 9.05 -3.12
N ASN A 161 11.41 8.52 -2.87
CA ASN A 161 10.79 7.43 -3.60
C ASN A 161 9.51 7.97 -4.24
N THR A 162 9.50 8.11 -5.57
CA THR A 162 8.38 8.70 -6.31
C THR A 162 7.53 7.68 -7.06
N GLY A 163 7.75 6.37 -6.85
CA GLY A 163 7.06 5.32 -7.61
C GLY A 163 5.53 5.29 -7.44
N ARG A 164 5.01 5.90 -6.37
CA ARG A 164 3.57 6.10 -6.13
C ARG A 164 3.03 7.49 -6.48
N VAL A 165 3.89 8.43 -6.88
CA VAL A 165 3.45 9.79 -7.16
C VAL A 165 2.60 9.80 -8.43
N GLU A 166 1.39 10.30 -8.30
CA GLU A 166 0.40 10.43 -9.37
C GLU A 166 0.48 11.83 -10.03
N ASP A 167 0.81 12.86 -9.26
CA ASP A 167 0.95 14.23 -9.76
C ASP A 167 2.05 15.02 -9.05
N MET A 168 2.99 15.54 -9.83
CA MET A 168 4.09 16.44 -9.42
C MET A 168 4.16 17.69 -10.32
N SER A 169 3.02 18.11 -10.84
CA SER A 169 2.92 19.31 -11.67
C SER A 169 3.41 20.55 -10.92
N TYR A 170 4.10 21.43 -11.64
CA TYR A 170 4.65 22.67 -11.11
C TYR A 170 5.62 22.49 -9.92
N MET A 171 6.19 21.30 -9.71
CA MET A 171 7.00 21.00 -8.53
C MET A 171 8.16 21.98 -8.32
N PHE A 172 8.84 22.40 -9.39
CA PHE A 172 9.96 23.37 -9.37
C PHE A 172 9.67 24.63 -10.16
N TYR A 173 8.42 24.93 -10.48
CA TYR A 173 8.08 26.08 -11.31
C TYR A 173 8.64 27.38 -10.73
N ASP A 174 9.28 28.23 -11.54
CA ASP A 174 9.94 29.49 -11.14
C ASP A 174 10.99 29.32 -10.00
N CYS A 175 11.65 28.15 -9.90
CA CYS A 175 12.83 27.97 -9.05
C CYS A 175 14.09 28.53 -9.73
N ASP A 176 14.14 29.85 -9.89
CA ASP A 176 15.12 30.55 -10.72
C ASP A 176 16.58 30.29 -10.38
N ARG A 177 16.92 29.98 -9.12
CA ARG A 177 18.30 29.77 -8.67
C ARG A 177 18.81 28.34 -8.71
N LEU A 178 17.96 27.37 -9.05
CA LEU A 178 18.42 26.01 -9.25
C LEU A 178 19.29 25.95 -10.52
N VAL A 179 20.53 25.50 -10.38
CA VAL A 179 21.48 25.35 -11.49
C VAL A 179 21.55 23.91 -12.00
N ASP A 180 21.54 22.97 -11.06
CA ASP A 180 21.60 21.54 -11.33
C ASP A 180 20.58 20.80 -10.45
N LEU A 181 19.91 19.81 -11.02
CA LEU A 181 18.97 18.98 -10.28
C LEU A 181 19.19 17.50 -10.62
N ASP A 182 19.39 16.68 -9.59
CA ASP A 182 19.51 15.24 -9.73
C ASP A 182 18.21 14.54 -9.34
N LEU A 183 17.51 14.03 -10.35
CA LEU A 183 16.26 13.29 -10.25
C LEU A 183 16.46 11.82 -10.64
N SER A 184 17.69 11.31 -10.56
CA SER A 184 18.00 9.94 -11.00
C SER A 184 17.31 8.86 -10.15
N SER A 185 16.99 9.19 -8.89
CA SER A 185 16.19 8.35 -7.98
C SER A 185 14.69 8.35 -8.29
N PHE A 186 14.22 9.20 -9.20
CA PHE A 186 12.78 9.32 -9.47
C PHE A 186 12.32 8.24 -10.43
N ASP A 187 11.19 7.61 -10.08
CA ASP A 187 10.38 6.81 -10.97
C ASP A 187 9.09 7.57 -11.25
N THR A 188 8.92 8.04 -12.49
CA THR A 188 7.80 8.90 -12.86
C THR A 188 6.85 8.26 -13.86
N ARG A 189 6.93 6.93 -14.03
CA ARG A 189 6.08 6.17 -14.96
C ARG A 189 4.58 6.38 -14.74
N ASN A 190 4.20 6.66 -13.49
CA ASN A 190 2.81 6.85 -13.07
C ASN A 190 2.42 8.34 -12.88
N ALA A 191 3.36 9.28 -13.04
CA ALA A 191 3.17 10.67 -12.63
C ALA A 191 2.80 11.61 -13.79
N TYR A 192 1.83 12.50 -13.55
CA TYR A 192 1.60 13.71 -14.32
C TYR A 192 2.49 14.86 -13.83
N MET A 193 3.04 15.69 -14.72
CA MET A 193 4.09 16.66 -14.36
C MET A 193 4.12 17.91 -15.27
N ILE A 194 2.97 18.53 -15.54
CA ILE A 194 2.95 19.74 -16.36
C ILE A 194 3.72 20.88 -15.67
N ASN A 195 4.44 21.66 -16.46
CA ASN A 195 5.18 22.84 -16.02
C ASN A 195 6.17 22.57 -14.87
N MET A 196 6.68 21.33 -14.77
CA MET A 196 7.50 20.92 -13.64
C MET A 196 8.74 21.80 -13.43
N PHE A 197 9.39 22.25 -14.50
CA PHE A 197 10.58 23.10 -14.46
C PHE A 197 10.37 24.48 -15.09
N SER A 198 9.16 24.79 -15.56
CA SER A 198 8.91 26.04 -16.26
C SER A 198 9.28 27.24 -15.38
N GLY A 199 10.00 28.20 -15.95
CA GLY A 199 10.51 29.36 -15.23
C GLY A 199 11.83 29.14 -14.49
N CYS A 200 12.40 27.93 -14.47
CA CYS A 200 13.74 27.72 -13.90
C CYS A 200 14.83 28.29 -14.83
N SER A 201 15.02 29.61 -14.82
CA SER A 201 15.83 30.31 -15.81
C SER A 201 17.34 30.03 -15.73
N HIS A 202 17.86 29.60 -14.58
CA HIS A 202 19.28 29.22 -14.40
C HIS A 202 19.52 27.71 -14.42
N LEU A 203 18.47 26.90 -14.57
CA LEU A 203 18.61 25.44 -14.58
C LEU A 203 19.32 25.00 -15.84
N SER A 204 20.53 24.50 -15.66
CA SER A 204 21.43 24.11 -16.74
C SER A 204 21.48 22.60 -16.94
N THR A 205 21.37 21.82 -15.86
CA THR A 205 21.44 20.35 -15.90
C THR A 205 20.29 19.71 -15.15
N ILE A 206 19.64 18.74 -15.78
CA ILE A 206 18.70 17.82 -15.13
C ILE A 206 19.23 16.40 -15.32
N LYS A 207 19.56 15.71 -14.24
CA LYS A 207 20.00 14.30 -14.28
C LYS A 207 18.83 13.38 -14.01
N VAL A 208 18.70 12.32 -14.80
CA VAL A 208 17.62 11.33 -14.67
C VAL A 208 18.12 9.91 -14.92
N SER A 209 17.32 8.92 -14.50
CA SER A 209 17.46 7.53 -14.90
C SER A 209 16.42 7.18 -16.00
N PRO A 210 16.51 5.99 -16.63
CA PRO A 210 15.49 5.53 -17.58
C PRO A 210 14.08 5.38 -17.00
N ALA A 211 13.90 5.38 -15.67
CA ALA A 211 12.57 5.34 -15.06
C ALA A 211 11.89 6.72 -15.02
N PHE A 212 12.62 7.80 -15.31
CA PHE A 212 12.03 9.12 -15.48
C PHE A 212 11.35 9.18 -16.86
N GLN A 213 10.03 8.98 -16.86
CA GLN A 213 9.18 8.92 -18.03
C GLN A 213 8.13 10.03 -17.98
N VAL A 214 7.80 10.60 -19.13
CA VAL A 214 6.76 11.64 -19.30
C VAL A 214 5.54 11.11 -20.04
N ASN A 215 5.25 9.82 -19.85
CA ASN A 215 4.25 9.10 -20.65
C ASN A 215 2.83 9.67 -20.45
N LYS A 216 2.51 10.10 -19.23
CA LYS A 216 1.22 10.70 -18.86
C LYS A 216 1.03 12.15 -19.35
N MET A 217 2.07 12.78 -19.90
CA MET A 217 1.98 14.15 -20.45
C MET A 217 1.26 14.18 -21.80
N GLN A 218 0.35 15.13 -21.97
CA GLN A 218 -0.26 15.42 -23.27
C GLN A 218 0.74 16.10 -24.21
N ALA A 219 0.56 15.95 -25.53
CA ALA A 219 1.38 16.63 -26.52
C ALA A 219 1.21 18.15 -26.41
N GLY A 220 2.31 18.91 -26.56
CA GLY A 220 2.29 20.36 -26.43
C GLY A 220 2.19 20.91 -25.00
N SER A 221 2.01 20.07 -23.98
CA SER A 221 2.04 20.53 -22.60
C SER A 221 3.45 20.94 -22.20
N PRO A 222 3.66 22.19 -21.73
CA PRO A 222 4.97 22.68 -21.34
C PRO A 222 5.52 21.93 -20.12
N ILE A 223 6.84 21.71 -20.12
CA ILE A 223 7.62 21.13 -19.03
C ILE A 223 8.80 22.05 -18.69
N PHE A 224 9.43 22.64 -19.71
CA PHE A 224 10.67 23.41 -19.64
C PHE A 224 10.51 24.85 -20.14
N GLU A 225 9.30 25.42 -20.08
CA GLU A 225 9.09 26.77 -20.60
C GLU A 225 10.00 27.76 -19.86
N ASN A 226 10.69 28.64 -20.58
CA ASN A 226 11.64 29.62 -20.01
C ASN A 226 12.86 29.02 -19.25
N CYS A 227 13.21 27.74 -19.46
CA CYS A 227 14.46 27.16 -18.98
C CYS A 227 15.66 27.53 -19.87
N VAL A 228 15.94 28.83 -20.00
CA VAL A 228 16.83 29.38 -21.05
C VAL A 228 18.29 28.92 -20.97
N GLN A 229 18.75 28.42 -19.82
CA GLN A 229 20.11 27.90 -19.62
C GLN A 229 20.22 26.38 -19.77
N LEU A 230 19.09 25.69 -20.00
CA LEU A 230 19.04 24.23 -20.05
C LEU A 230 19.86 23.68 -21.22
N LYS A 231 20.70 22.68 -20.94
CA LYS A 231 21.52 22.02 -21.94
C LYS A 231 21.50 20.51 -21.71
N GLY A 232 21.17 19.76 -22.76
CA GLY A 232 21.23 18.31 -22.75
C GLY A 232 22.63 17.77 -22.50
N GLY A 233 22.74 16.55 -21.99
CA GLY A 233 24.03 15.93 -21.61
C GLY A 233 25.00 15.70 -22.78
N GLN A 234 24.53 15.73 -24.02
CA GLN A 234 25.34 15.69 -25.26
C GLN A 234 25.40 17.04 -25.95
N GLY A 235 24.96 18.09 -25.27
CA GLY A 235 25.11 19.48 -25.68
C GLY A 235 23.94 20.07 -26.45
N THR A 236 22.79 19.39 -26.52
CA THR A 236 21.56 19.96 -27.10
C THR A 236 21.18 21.26 -26.39
N PRO A 237 21.18 22.42 -27.06
CA PRO A 237 20.82 23.69 -26.43
C PRO A 237 19.30 23.81 -26.24
N TYR A 238 18.88 24.56 -25.23
CA TYR A 238 17.48 24.96 -25.06
C TYR A 238 16.89 25.55 -26.34
N ASN A 239 15.68 25.13 -26.67
CA ASN A 239 14.89 25.65 -27.79
C ASN A 239 13.47 25.98 -27.31
N PRO A 240 13.03 27.25 -27.40
CA PRO A 240 11.70 27.66 -26.95
C PRO A 240 10.54 27.06 -27.76
N MET A 241 10.81 26.48 -28.94
CA MET A 241 9.81 25.74 -29.72
C MET A 241 9.65 24.29 -29.25
N HIS A 242 10.52 23.81 -28.36
CA HIS A 242 10.54 22.45 -27.83
C HIS A 242 10.62 22.47 -26.31
N THR A 243 9.59 23.02 -25.66
CA THR A 243 9.48 23.11 -24.20
C THR A 243 8.64 21.98 -23.60
N ASP A 244 8.14 21.07 -24.42
CA ASP A 244 7.21 20.01 -24.06
C ASP A 244 7.89 18.63 -23.95
N LYS A 245 7.08 17.57 -23.84
CA LYS A 245 7.54 16.18 -23.77
C LYS A 245 8.42 15.74 -24.94
N SER A 246 8.40 16.45 -26.08
CA SER A 246 9.19 16.09 -27.25
C SER A 246 10.69 16.19 -27.02
N TYR A 247 11.17 16.88 -25.99
CA TYR A 247 12.60 16.97 -25.61
C TYR A 247 12.88 16.47 -24.18
N ALA A 248 11.85 15.98 -23.48
CA ALA A 248 11.95 15.35 -22.15
C ALA A 248 12.46 13.90 -22.25
N ARG A 249 13.72 13.74 -22.66
CA ARG A 249 14.44 12.46 -22.74
C ARG A 249 15.92 12.66 -22.47
N ILE A 250 16.63 11.57 -22.17
CA ILE A 250 18.09 11.57 -22.11
C ILE A 250 18.63 11.98 -23.49
N ASP A 251 19.49 13.00 -23.48
CA ASP A 251 20.06 13.59 -24.69
C ASP A 251 20.94 12.57 -25.44
N GLY A 252 20.53 12.24 -26.66
CA GLY A 252 21.29 11.40 -27.58
C GLY A 252 22.12 12.20 -28.58
N GLY A 253 22.23 13.53 -28.39
CA GLY A 253 22.91 14.44 -29.31
C GLY A 253 22.06 14.80 -30.53
N PRO A 254 22.68 15.28 -31.62
CA PRO A 254 21.94 15.86 -32.77
C PRO A 254 20.89 14.94 -33.42
N ALA A 255 21.08 13.62 -33.35
CA ALA A 255 20.15 12.64 -33.92
C ALA A 255 18.94 12.35 -33.02
N ALA A 256 19.03 12.64 -31.72
CA ALA A 256 18.00 12.40 -30.73
C ALA A 256 18.09 13.45 -29.61
N PRO A 257 17.82 14.73 -29.92
CA PRO A 257 18.06 15.83 -28.99
C PRO A 257 17.19 15.68 -27.74
N GLY A 258 17.73 15.94 -26.56
CA GLY A 258 16.97 15.93 -25.31
C GLY A 258 17.58 16.86 -24.29
N TYR A 259 16.85 17.17 -23.22
CA TYR A 259 17.35 18.04 -22.17
C TYR A 259 17.88 17.31 -20.94
N PHE A 260 17.70 15.99 -20.84
CA PHE A 260 18.18 15.25 -19.69
C PHE A 260 19.61 14.73 -19.88
N THR A 261 20.36 14.73 -18.78
CA THR A 261 21.66 14.06 -18.65
C THR A 261 21.44 12.72 -17.95
N ARG A 262 22.16 11.68 -18.36
CA ARG A 262 22.10 10.38 -17.67
C ARG A 262 22.77 10.49 -16.31
N GLY A 263 22.03 10.25 -15.23
CA GLY A 263 22.59 10.15 -13.89
C GLY A 263 22.92 8.72 -13.48
N THR A 264 23.45 8.59 -12.26
CA THR A 264 24.04 7.33 -11.75
C THR A 264 23.22 6.66 -10.64
N ALA A 265 22.26 7.37 -10.04
CA ALA A 265 21.37 6.76 -9.05
C ALA A 265 20.29 5.90 -9.72
N SER A 266 19.86 4.85 -9.01
CA SER A 266 18.74 4.00 -9.42
C SER A 266 17.49 4.35 -8.61
N PRO A 267 16.29 4.33 -9.22
CA PRO A 267 15.06 4.56 -8.50
C PRO A 267 14.85 3.54 -7.39
N LYS A 268 14.31 4.00 -6.26
CA LYS A 268 13.85 3.12 -5.19
C LYS A 268 12.55 2.46 -5.64
N PRO A 269 12.39 1.13 -5.51
CA PRO A 269 11.13 0.48 -5.85
C PRO A 269 10.00 1.04 -4.95
N PRO A 270 8.78 1.22 -5.48
CA PRO A 270 7.65 1.59 -4.63
C PRO A 270 7.47 0.53 -3.54
N ALA A 271 7.11 0.97 -2.32
CA ALA A 271 6.90 0.08 -1.17
C ALA A 271 5.76 -0.95 -1.37
N ASP A 272 5.02 -0.83 -2.48
CA ASP A 272 4.03 -1.79 -2.98
C ASP A 272 4.21 -1.94 -4.51
N PRO A 273 4.50 -3.15 -5.02
CA PRO A 273 4.70 -3.39 -6.45
C PRO A 273 3.41 -3.47 -7.28
N GLN A 274 2.20 -3.23 -6.73
CA GLN A 274 0.95 -3.35 -7.51
C GLN A 274 0.58 -2.14 -8.41
N MET A 275 1.37 -1.07 -8.49
CA MET A 275 1.08 0.06 -9.40
C MET A 275 1.86 0.03 -10.72
N THR A 276 1.50 -0.91 -11.59
CA THR A 276 1.40 -0.59 -13.02
C THR A 276 -0.02 -0.09 -13.25
N GLY A 277 -0.23 1.23 -13.26
CA GLY A 277 -1.58 1.79 -13.29
C GLY A 277 -2.39 1.39 -14.53
N PRO A 278 -3.68 1.03 -14.39
CA PRO A 278 -4.62 1.06 -15.49
C PRO A 278 -5.33 2.42 -15.56
N ASP A 279 -5.49 2.96 -16.76
CA ASP A 279 -6.57 3.91 -17.04
C ASP A 279 -7.91 3.16 -16.85
N GLU A 280 -8.78 3.59 -15.94
CA GLU A 280 -10.14 3.04 -15.86
C GLU A 280 -11.19 4.13 -16.10
N ALA A 281 -12.03 3.89 -17.10
CA ALA A 281 -13.23 4.67 -17.39
C ALA A 281 -14.17 4.70 -16.18
N LEU A 282 -14.96 5.78 -16.04
CA LEU A 282 -16.01 5.84 -15.03
C LEU A 282 -17.00 4.68 -15.23
N THR A 283 -17.19 3.86 -14.20
CA THR A 283 -18.19 2.81 -14.15
C THR A 283 -19.18 3.05 -13.01
N LEU A 284 -20.35 2.44 -13.15
CA LEU A 284 -21.36 2.28 -12.11
C LEU A 284 -21.52 0.79 -11.86
N ALA A 285 -21.44 0.39 -10.59
CA ALA A 285 -21.74 -0.97 -10.18
C ALA A 285 -23.23 -1.28 -10.44
N PRO A 286 -23.59 -2.55 -10.71
CA PRO A 286 -24.98 -2.97 -10.77
C PRO A 286 -25.73 -2.57 -9.48
N ILE A 287 -26.94 -2.04 -9.64
CA ILE A 287 -27.84 -1.69 -8.52
C ILE A 287 -29.08 -2.58 -8.55
N THR A 288 -29.57 -2.94 -7.37
CA THR A 288 -30.75 -3.79 -7.16
C THR A 288 -31.75 -3.06 -6.27
N GLU A 289 -33.03 -3.41 -6.37
CA GLU A 289 -34.07 -2.88 -5.49
C GLU A 289 -33.71 -3.05 -4.00
N GLY A 290 -33.89 -1.99 -3.20
CA GLY A 290 -33.56 -1.96 -1.78
C GLY A 290 -32.12 -1.56 -1.44
N ASP A 291 -31.24 -1.39 -2.44
CA ASP A 291 -29.87 -0.90 -2.21
C ASP A 291 -29.90 0.51 -1.57
N LYS A 292 -29.07 0.68 -0.54
CA LYS A 292 -28.90 1.94 0.21
C LYS A 292 -27.65 2.70 -0.18
N THR A 293 -26.86 2.15 -1.09
CA THR A 293 -25.62 2.71 -1.58
C THR A 293 -25.52 2.54 -3.09
N ILE A 294 -24.96 3.54 -3.75
CA ILE A 294 -24.62 3.51 -5.17
C ILE A 294 -23.10 3.57 -5.25
N SER A 295 -22.47 2.68 -6.01
CA SER A 295 -21.02 2.61 -6.10
C SER A 295 -20.56 2.37 -7.53
N GLY A 296 -19.26 2.46 -7.76
CA GLY A 296 -18.66 2.17 -9.05
C GLY A 296 -17.15 2.34 -9.00
N THR A 297 -16.51 2.21 -10.15
CA THR A 297 -15.10 2.57 -10.31
C THR A 297 -14.96 3.86 -11.11
N GLY A 298 -13.83 4.52 -11.01
CA GLY A 298 -13.53 5.69 -11.80
C GLY A 298 -12.09 6.10 -11.56
N LYS A 299 -11.68 7.21 -12.16
CA LYS A 299 -10.35 7.75 -11.93
C LYS A 299 -10.23 8.23 -10.47
N PRO A 300 -9.28 7.69 -9.68
CA PRO A 300 -9.05 8.12 -8.29
C PRO A 300 -9.02 9.65 -8.14
N GLY A 301 -9.61 10.16 -7.07
CA GLY A 301 -9.68 11.59 -6.76
C GLY A 301 -10.71 12.38 -7.57
N LYS A 302 -11.40 11.80 -8.55
CA LYS A 302 -12.53 12.47 -9.22
C LYS A 302 -13.76 12.49 -8.33
N THR A 303 -14.50 13.60 -8.37
CA THR A 303 -15.83 13.68 -7.80
C THR A 303 -16.83 13.14 -8.81
N ILE A 304 -17.58 12.13 -8.40
CA ILE A 304 -18.68 11.57 -9.15
C ILE A 304 -19.96 12.21 -8.66
N THR A 305 -20.70 12.83 -9.59
CA THR A 305 -22.06 13.31 -9.34
C THR A 305 -23.05 12.26 -9.79
N VAL A 306 -24.00 11.93 -8.92
CA VAL A 306 -25.01 10.90 -9.16
C VAL A 306 -26.39 11.55 -9.23
N THR A 307 -27.11 11.33 -10.33
CA THR A 307 -28.45 11.89 -10.58
C THR A 307 -29.50 10.81 -10.85
N GLY A 308 -30.76 11.14 -10.51
CA GLY A 308 -31.93 10.33 -10.84
C GLY A 308 -32.38 10.51 -12.30
N GLN A 309 -33.39 9.73 -12.70
CA GLN A 309 -33.92 9.69 -14.07
C GLN A 309 -34.45 11.04 -14.60
N ASP A 310 -34.88 11.94 -13.71
CA ASP A 310 -35.37 13.29 -14.02
C ASP A 310 -34.26 14.37 -13.97
N GLY A 311 -33.02 13.98 -13.68
CA GLY A 311 -31.87 14.88 -13.52
C GLY A 311 -31.72 15.46 -12.11
N SER A 312 -32.57 15.08 -11.15
CA SER A 312 -32.42 15.49 -9.75
C SER A 312 -31.13 14.93 -9.13
N LEU A 313 -30.46 15.74 -8.29
CA LEU A 313 -29.23 15.36 -7.62
C LEU A 313 -29.52 14.37 -6.48
N ILE A 314 -28.94 13.17 -6.56
CA ILE A 314 -28.98 12.17 -5.47
C ILE A 314 -27.84 12.42 -4.49
N GLY A 315 -26.65 12.76 -5.01
CA GLY A 315 -25.49 13.12 -4.19
C GLY A 315 -24.17 13.06 -4.95
N THR A 316 -23.07 13.24 -4.22
CA THR A 316 -21.71 13.22 -4.79
C THR A 316 -20.81 12.30 -3.99
N ALA A 317 -19.93 11.56 -4.65
CA ALA A 317 -18.94 10.70 -4.03
C ALA A 317 -17.57 10.89 -4.67
N THR A 318 -16.50 10.80 -3.88
CA THR A 318 -15.14 10.87 -4.40
C THR A 318 -14.62 9.47 -4.67
N VAL A 319 -13.96 9.27 -5.81
CA VAL A 319 -13.24 8.03 -6.09
C VAL A 319 -12.03 7.93 -5.17
N ASN A 320 -12.00 6.87 -4.36
CA ASN A 320 -10.91 6.57 -3.44
C ASN A 320 -9.63 6.15 -4.18
N GLY A 321 -8.54 5.99 -3.42
CA GLY A 321 -7.23 5.63 -3.97
C GLY A 321 -7.14 4.25 -4.64
N GLU A 322 -8.18 3.43 -4.57
CA GLU A 322 -8.29 2.14 -5.26
C GLU A 322 -9.10 2.25 -6.57
N GLY A 323 -9.51 3.47 -6.96
CA GLY A 323 -10.36 3.67 -8.13
C GLY A 323 -11.83 3.36 -7.87
N LYS A 324 -12.28 3.24 -6.62
CA LYS A 324 -13.68 2.95 -6.25
C LYS A 324 -14.37 4.15 -5.61
N TRP A 325 -15.64 4.38 -5.90
CA TRP A 325 -16.45 5.40 -5.22
C TRP A 325 -17.74 4.77 -4.67
N SER A 326 -18.29 5.37 -3.62
CA SER A 326 -19.56 4.94 -3.03
C SER A 326 -20.32 6.14 -2.47
N LEU A 327 -21.62 6.17 -2.69
CA LEU A 327 -22.58 7.18 -2.25
C LEU A 327 -23.68 6.50 -1.45
N ALA A 328 -23.83 6.82 -0.17
CA ALA A 328 -24.99 6.40 0.62
C ALA A 328 -26.22 7.26 0.27
N LEU A 329 -27.39 6.63 0.18
CA LEU A 329 -28.66 7.33 0.00
C LEU A 329 -29.09 8.02 1.30
N PRO A 330 -29.82 9.15 1.21
CA PRO A 330 -30.40 9.81 2.37
C PRO A 330 -31.25 8.88 3.25
N GLU A 331 -31.27 9.15 4.55
CA GLU A 331 -31.96 8.32 5.54
C GLU A 331 -33.46 8.18 5.23
N GLY A 332 -33.92 6.94 5.08
CA GLY A 332 -35.32 6.62 4.71
C GLY A 332 -35.58 6.47 3.22
N GLN A 333 -34.57 6.61 2.35
CA GLN A 333 -34.69 6.46 0.90
C GLN A 333 -34.06 5.13 0.43
N GLU A 334 -34.74 4.42 -0.46
CA GLU A 334 -34.29 3.16 -1.08
C GLU A 334 -34.52 3.22 -2.60
N LEU A 335 -33.68 2.53 -3.38
CA LEU A 335 -33.89 2.40 -4.83
C LEU A 335 -35.01 1.41 -5.11
N THR A 336 -36.03 1.81 -5.86
CA THR A 336 -37.11 0.91 -6.29
C THR A 336 -36.76 0.24 -7.62
N ALA A 337 -37.31 -0.95 -7.87
CA ALA A 337 -37.09 -1.66 -9.13
C ALA A 337 -37.46 -0.78 -10.34
N GLY A 338 -36.55 -0.71 -11.32
CA GLY A 338 -36.73 0.11 -12.52
C GLY A 338 -36.17 1.54 -12.43
N THR A 339 -35.73 2.01 -11.25
CA THR A 339 -35.06 3.31 -11.07
C THR A 339 -33.79 3.40 -11.92
N ILE A 340 -33.64 4.48 -12.72
CA ILE A 340 -32.43 4.74 -13.51
C ILE A 340 -31.56 5.76 -12.78
N VAL A 341 -30.28 5.43 -12.62
CA VAL A 341 -29.27 6.29 -12.02
C VAL A 341 -28.17 6.57 -13.03
N THR A 342 -27.72 7.82 -13.07
CA THR A 342 -26.62 8.27 -13.93
C THR A 342 -25.47 8.79 -13.07
N ALA A 343 -24.23 8.39 -13.39
CA ALA A 343 -23.01 8.89 -12.76
C ALA A 343 -22.18 9.66 -13.78
N ILE A 344 -21.73 10.85 -13.38
CA ILE A 344 -20.95 11.76 -14.23
C ILE A 344 -19.68 12.16 -13.48
N SER A 345 -18.53 12.02 -14.14
CA SER A 345 -17.24 12.49 -13.64
C SER A 345 -16.97 13.90 -14.19
N ALA A 346 -17.56 14.93 -13.58
CA ALA A 346 -17.30 16.35 -13.87
C ALA A 346 -17.58 17.24 -12.63
N VAL A 347 -16.92 18.40 -12.55
CA VAL A 347 -17.19 19.41 -11.50
C VAL A 347 -18.30 20.34 -12.00
N LEU A 348 -19.44 20.38 -11.32
CA LEU A 348 -20.39 21.47 -11.47
C LEU A 348 -19.82 22.71 -10.75
N VAL A 349 -19.45 23.73 -11.53
CA VAL A 349 -19.04 25.02 -10.95
C VAL A 349 -20.31 25.74 -10.52
N GLY A 350 -20.55 25.81 -9.21
CA GLY A 350 -21.57 26.69 -8.65
C GLY A 350 -21.12 28.14 -8.77
N GLY A 351 -21.75 28.90 -9.68
CA GLY A 351 -21.71 30.35 -9.65
C GLY A 351 -22.33 30.88 -8.35
N SER A 352 -21.87 32.04 -7.89
CA SER A 352 -22.07 32.57 -6.53
C SER A 352 -23.51 32.88 -6.08
N ASP A 353 -24.56 32.58 -6.85
CA ASP A 353 -25.93 33.04 -6.53
C ASP A 353 -27.05 31.98 -6.63
N GLY A 354 -26.74 30.68 -6.60
CA GLY A 354 -27.74 29.67 -6.24
C GLY A 354 -28.98 29.49 -7.16
N ILE A 355 -28.91 29.86 -8.45
CA ILE A 355 -29.93 29.50 -9.45
C ILE A 355 -29.26 28.86 -10.67
N LEU A 356 -29.65 27.61 -10.96
CA LEU A 356 -29.27 26.85 -12.15
C LEU A 356 -30.10 27.32 -13.36
N ALA A 357 -29.50 28.13 -14.23
CA ALA A 357 -29.99 28.37 -15.58
C ALA A 357 -28.82 28.75 -16.50
N GLY A 358 -28.22 27.76 -17.17
CA GLY A 358 -27.17 27.99 -18.17
C GLY A 358 -26.93 26.73 -18.99
N ARG A 359 -27.01 26.86 -20.32
CA ARG A 359 -27.11 25.78 -21.31
C ARG A 359 -25.97 24.76 -21.28
N TYR A 360 -26.37 23.53 -21.55
CA TYR A 360 -25.57 22.33 -21.76
C TYR A 360 -24.82 22.38 -23.11
N ASP A 361 -23.92 23.35 -23.33
CA ASP A 361 -23.17 23.44 -24.61
C ASP A 361 -21.69 23.88 -24.50
N ASP A 362 -21.15 24.16 -23.30
CA ASP A 362 -19.70 24.40 -23.16
C ASP A 362 -18.97 23.09 -22.82
N ILE A 363 -18.56 22.42 -23.89
CA ILE A 363 -17.91 21.11 -23.92
C ILE A 363 -16.54 21.16 -23.23
N TYR A 364 -16.42 20.51 -22.07
CA TYR A 364 -15.15 19.96 -21.57
C TYR A 364 -14.87 18.62 -22.28
N PRO A 365 -13.71 18.41 -22.91
CA PRO A 365 -13.46 17.21 -23.71
C PRO A 365 -13.17 15.92 -22.91
N ASP A 366 -13.47 15.85 -21.61
CA ASP A 366 -13.11 14.69 -20.76
C ASP A 366 -14.20 14.31 -19.73
N SER A 367 -15.48 14.65 -19.98
CA SER A 367 -16.58 14.12 -19.18
C SER A 367 -16.90 12.69 -19.63
N THR A 368 -16.88 11.75 -18.67
CA THR A 368 -17.33 10.37 -18.87
C THR A 368 -18.63 10.15 -18.11
N GLU A 369 -19.57 9.43 -18.73
CA GLU A 369 -20.91 9.14 -18.21
C GLU A 369 -21.14 7.63 -18.18
N ALA A 370 -21.70 7.12 -17.07
CA ALA A 370 -22.19 5.76 -16.94
C ALA A 370 -23.66 5.77 -16.49
N LYS A 371 -24.47 4.80 -16.96
CA LYS A 371 -25.89 4.64 -16.59
C LYS A 371 -26.18 3.20 -16.20
N VAL A 372 -26.93 3.01 -15.12
CA VAL A 372 -27.42 1.69 -14.67
C VAL A 372 -28.88 1.80 -14.23
N GLN A 373 -29.67 0.77 -14.55
CA GLN A 373 -31.05 0.63 -14.10
C GLN A 373 -31.13 -0.41 -12.97
N ALA A 374 -31.85 -0.10 -11.90
CA ALA A 374 -32.09 -0.99 -10.77
C ALA A 374 -32.84 -2.25 -11.21
N LYS A 375 -32.22 -3.41 -11.03
CA LYS A 375 -32.85 -4.71 -11.31
C LYS A 375 -33.76 -5.13 -10.13
N PRO A 376 -34.88 -5.83 -10.38
CA PRO A 376 -35.68 -6.41 -9.30
C PRO A 376 -34.84 -7.41 -8.48
N VAL A 377 -35.02 -7.44 -7.15
CA VAL A 377 -34.43 -8.50 -6.32
C VAL A 377 -35.06 -9.82 -6.75
N THR A 378 -34.28 -10.68 -7.39
CA THR A 378 -34.64 -12.09 -7.49
C THR A 378 -34.07 -12.74 -6.23
N PRO A 379 -34.89 -13.32 -5.34
CA PRO A 379 -34.38 -13.89 -4.10
C PRO A 379 -33.29 -14.94 -4.41
N PRO A 380 -32.14 -14.93 -3.71
CA PRO A 380 -31.23 -16.06 -3.80
C PRO A 380 -31.99 -17.30 -3.34
N GLU A 381 -31.86 -18.38 -4.11
CA GLU A 381 -32.30 -19.70 -3.67
C GLU A 381 -31.70 -19.94 -2.27
N PRO A 382 -32.48 -20.44 -1.29
CA PRO A 382 -32.02 -20.53 0.08
C PRO A 382 -30.74 -21.37 0.15
N GLN A 383 -29.61 -20.75 0.47
CA GLN A 383 -28.41 -21.51 0.84
C GLN A 383 -28.70 -22.23 2.15
N PRO A 384 -28.47 -23.55 2.24
CA PRO A 384 -28.68 -24.29 3.47
C PRO A 384 -27.82 -23.72 4.61
N ASP A 385 -28.38 -23.74 5.82
CA ASP A 385 -27.77 -23.17 7.02
C ASP A 385 -26.33 -23.66 7.22
N ASN A 386 -25.39 -22.72 7.17
CA ASN A 386 -23.99 -22.99 7.45
C ASN A 386 -23.80 -23.36 8.93
N PRO A 387 -22.91 -24.31 9.27
CA PRO A 387 -22.58 -24.61 10.66
C PRO A 387 -21.95 -23.39 11.38
N PRO A 388 -22.00 -23.35 12.73
CA PRO A 388 -21.47 -22.26 13.53
C PRO A 388 -19.99 -21.95 13.23
N ILE A 389 -19.63 -20.67 13.29
CA ILE A 389 -18.26 -20.19 13.05
C ILE A 389 -17.34 -20.72 14.17
N PRO A 390 -16.31 -21.53 13.84
CA PRO A 390 -15.38 -22.03 14.85
C PRO A 390 -14.43 -20.92 15.33
N ALA A 391 -13.85 -21.07 16.52
CA ALA A 391 -12.82 -20.18 17.04
C ALA A 391 -11.59 -20.12 16.11
N LYS A 392 -10.84 -19.01 16.14
CA LYS A 392 -9.58 -18.86 15.39
C LYS A 392 -8.57 -19.93 15.85
N PRO A 393 -7.90 -20.63 14.92
CA PRO A 393 -7.02 -21.75 15.23
C PRO A 393 -5.72 -21.28 15.87
N SER A 394 -5.19 -22.12 16.73
CA SER A 394 -3.97 -22.02 17.52
C SER A 394 -3.07 -23.23 17.25
N LEU A 395 -1.85 -23.23 17.82
CA LEU A 395 -0.97 -24.41 17.79
C LEU A 395 -1.62 -25.66 18.41
N GLU A 396 -2.61 -25.52 19.30
CA GLU A 396 -3.30 -26.66 19.92
C GLU A 396 -4.29 -27.36 18.96
N ASP A 397 -4.69 -26.66 17.89
CA ASP A 397 -5.58 -27.18 16.85
C ASP A 397 -4.84 -27.98 15.77
N LEU A 398 -3.50 -27.95 15.79
CA LEU A 398 -2.66 -28.76 14.92
C LEU A 398 -2.61 -30.21 15.37
N ASN A 399 -2.70 -31.14 14.43
CA ASN A 399 -2.34 -32.52 14.68
C ASN A 399 -0.81 -32.69 14.65
N THR A 400 -0.19 -32.45 15.81
CA THR A 400 1.23 -32.73 16.07
C THR A 400 1.44 -34.11 16.69
N GLU A 401 0.38 -34.88 16.93
CA GLU A 401 0.43 -36.18 17.60
C GLU A 401 0.63 -37.31 16.59
N ASP A 402 -0.16 -37.30 15.51
CA ASP A 402 -0.13 -38.35 14.48
C ASP A 402 0.82 -37.98 13.34
N HIS A 403 1.83 -38.80 13.07
CA HIS A 403 2.73 -38.63 11.92
C HIS A 403 2.12 -39.20 10.63
N TYR A 404 0.91 -38.76 10.29
CA TYR A 404 0.25 -39.16 9.06
C TYR A 404 0.75 -38.38 7.85
N GLN A 405 0.64 -39.02 6.69
CA GLN A 405 0.91 -38.42 5.39
C GLN A 405 0.03 -37.19 5.17
N TYR A 406 0.64 -36.06 4.77
CA TYR A 406 -0.09 -34.82 4.50
C TYR A 406 0.15 -34.26 3.09
N LEU A 407 1.15 -34.77 2.37
CA LEU A 407 1.37 -34.53 0.94
C LEU A 407 1.53 -35.85 0.17
N ILE A 408 0.99 -35.89 -1.04
CA ILE A 408 1.21 -36.98 -2.02
C ILE A 408 1.97 -36.46 -3.23
N GLY A 409 2.62 -37.37 -3.95
CA GLY A 409 3.11 -37.11 -5.29
C GLY A 409 1.99 -37.10 -6.33
N TYR A 410 2.41 -36.93 -7.58
CA TYR A 410 1.55 -36.90 -8.75
C TYR A 410 1.38 -38.29 -9.36
N PRO A 411 0.33 -38.51 -10.18
CA PRO A 411 0.09 -39.80 -10.82
C PRO A 411 1.24 -40.30 -11.72
N ASP A 412 2.14 -39.40 -12.16
CA ASP A 412 3.32 -39.73 -12.95
C ASP A 412 4.51 -40.25 -12.09
N GLY A 413 4.33 -40.35 -10.78
CA GLY A 413 5.36 -40.79 -9.83
C GLY A 413 6.31 -39.69 -9.36
N SER A 414 6.09 -38.44 -9.78
CA SER A 414 6.89 -37.29 -9.33
C SER A 414 6.34 -36.69 -8.03
N PHE A 415 7.19 -35.97 -7.30
CA PHE A 415 6.77 -35.07 -6.22
C PHE A 415 6.64 -33.62 -6.72
N ALA A 416 7.35 -33.25 -7.77
CA ALA A 416 7.52 -31.90 -8.30
C ALA A 416 8.07 -30.88 -7.27
N PRO A 417 9.26 -31.11 -6.68
CA PRO A 417 9.81 -30.32 -5.58
C PRO A 417 10.05 -28.85 -5.95
N ASP A 418 10.45 -28.57 -7.19
CA ASP A 418 10.75 -27.20 -7.67
C ASP A 418 9.51 -26.45 -8.18
N ARG A 419 8.36 -27.14 -8.32
CA ARG A 419 7.11 -26.50 -8.74
C ARG A 419 6.59 -25.59 -7.64
N SER A 420 6.14 -24.39 -7.99
CA SER A 420 5.44 -23.52 -7.04
C SER A 420 4.07 -24.10 -6.65
N MET A 421 3.72 -24.00 -5.38
CA MET A 421 2.39 -24.40 -4.90
C MET A 421 1.35 -23.30 -5.13
N THR A 422 0.12 -23.70 -5.43
CA THR A 422 -1.00 -22.75 -5.54
C THR A 422 -1.59 -22.40 -4.18
N ARG A 423 -2.34 -21.29 -4.12
CA ARG A 423 -3.08 -20.87 -2.93
C ARG A 423 -4.07 -21.95 -2.45
N ALA A 424 -4.76 -22.63 -3.35
CA ALA A 424 -5.66 -23.73 -3.02
C ALA A 424 -4.93 -24.96 -2.46
N GLU A 425 -3.75 -25.29 -3.00
CA GLU A 425 -2.93 -26.39 -2.49
C GLU A 425 -2.44 -26.12 -1.08
N VAL A 426 -1.99 -24.89 -0.79
CA VAL A 426 -1.57 -24.49 0.55
C VAL A 426 -2.75 -24.46 1.53
N ALA A 427 -3.90 -23.89 1.16
CA ALA A 427 -5.09 -23.89 2.01
C ALA A 427 -5.55 -25.31 2.36
N THR A 428 -5.54 -26.21 1.37
CA THR A 428 -5.85 -27.62 1.58
C THR A 428 -4.85 -28.29 2.51
N MET A 429 -3.54 -28.08 2.30
CA MET A 429 -2.49 -28.62 3.16
C MET A 429 -2.69 -28.21 4.62
N PHE A 430 -2.90 -26.92 4.90
CA PHE A 430 -3.15 -26.45 6.27
C PHE A 430 -4.42 -27.04 6.89
N THR A 431 -5.47 -27.22 6.09
CA THR A 431 -6.72 -27.83 6.55
C THR A 431 -6.53 -29.30 6.93
N ARG A 432 -5.70 -30.04 6.18
CA ARG A 432 -5.36 -31.44 6.48
C ARG A 432 -4.64 -31.62 7.80
N LEU A 433 -3.85 -30.62 8.19
CA LEU A 433 -3.04 -30.65 9.41
C LEU A 433 -3.83 -30.31 10.68
N LEU A 434 -5.12 -29.99 10.58
CA LEU A 434 -5.96 -29.71 11.75
C LEU A 434 -6.43 -31.00 12.43
N LYS A 435 -6.59 -30.97 13.75
CA LYS A 435 -7.32 -32.00 14.51
C LYS A 435 -8.80 -32.02 14.11
N ASP A 436 -9.42 -30.84 14.06
CA ASP A 436 -10.78 -30.61 13.57
C ASP A 436 -10.76 -30.32 12.06
N ARG A 437 -11.35 -31.23 11.29
CA ARG A 437 -11.29 -31.24 9.82
C ARG A 437 -12.68 -31.07 9.21
N PRO A 438 -12.77 -30.63 7.93
CA PRO A 438 -14.03 -30.65 7.19
C PRO A 438 -14.71 -32.02 7.29
N VAL A 439 -16.00 -32.03 7.63
CA VAL A 439 -16.78 -33.27 7.70
C VAL A 439 -16.94 -33.80 6.27
N PRO A 440 -16.60 -35.07 5.99
CA PRO A 440 -16.78 -35.65 4.66
C PRO A 440 -18.23 -35.50 4.17
N GLY A 441 -18.40 -34.95 2.96
CA GLY A 441 -19.71 -34.71 2.35
C GLY A 441 -20.42 -33.43 2.81
N GLN A 442 -19.84 -32.66 3.74
CA GLN A 442 -20.35 -31.34 4.12
C GLN A 442 -19.74 -30.26 3.23
N HIS A 443 -20.59 -29.35 2.75
CA HIS A 443 -20.16 -28.23 1.93
C HIS A 443 -19.79 -27.00 2.75
N TYR A 444 -18.62 -26.43 2.46
CA TYR A 444 -18.13 -25.22 3.10
C TYR A 444 -17.97 -24.12 2.05
N TYR A 445 -18.92 -23.20 2.00
CA TYR A 445 -18.90 -22.09 1.05
C TYR A 445 -17.88 -21.04 1.49
N ALA A 446 -16.93 -20.72 0.58
CA ALA A 446 -15.87 -19.73 0.79
C ALA A 446 -16.34 -18.28 0.53
N GLY A 447 -17.43 -18.09 -0.23
CA GLY A 447 -17.98 -16.76 -0.53
C GLY A 447 -17.20 -15.96 -1.57
N PHE A 448 -16.34 -16.61 -2.35
CA PHE A 448 -15.54 -15.96 -3.41
C PHE A 448 -16.08 -16.32 -4.79
N ASN A 449 -16.02 -15.34 -5.70
CA ASN A 449 -16.59 -15.45 -7.05
C ASN A 449 -15.84 -16.43 -7.97
N ASP A 450 -14.58 -16.74 -7.64
CA ASP A 450 -13.66 -17.58 -8.41
C ASP A 450 -13.38 -18.94 -7.75
N VAL A 451 -14.11 -19.28 -6.69
CA VAL A 451 -14.10 -20.61 -6.09
C VAL A 451 -15.33 -21.37 -6.58
N ASP A 452 -15.12 -22.18 -7.62
CA ASP A 452 -16.14 -23.14 -8.08
C ASP A 452 -16.42 -24.15 -6.95
N GLY A 453 -17.66 -24.23 -6.49
CA GLY A 453 -18.10 -25.15 -5.43
C GLY A 453 -17.91 -26.64 -5.77
N ARG A 454 -17.63 -26.98 -7.03
CA ARG A 454 -17.31 -28.36 -7.47
C ARG A 454 -15.82 -28.64 -7.58
N ALA A 455 -14.98 -27.63 -7.38
CA ALA A 455 -13.53 -27.82 -7.42
C ALA A 455 -13.06 -28.67 -6.24
N TRP A 456 -12.01 -29.47 -6.45
CA TRP A 456 -11.45 -30.37 -5.44
C TRP A 456 -11.02 -29.66 -4.14
N TYR A 457 -10.75 -28.36 -4.22
CA TYR A 457 -10.34 -27.52 -3.09
C TYR A 457 -11.47 -26.70 -2.48
N ALA A 458 -12.70 -26.76 -3.00
CA ALA A 458 -13.76 -25.83 -2.62
C ALA A 458 -14.08 -25.88 -1.13
N ASP A 459 -14.30 -27.09 -0.60
CA ASP A 459 -14.66 -27.30 0.80
C ASP A 459 -13.49 -27.03 1.74
N THR A 460 -12.26 -27.38 1.36
CA THR A 460 -11.07 -27.11 2.17
C THR A 460 -10.74 -25.62 2.22
N VAL A 461 -10.87 -24.90 1.10
CA VAL A 461 -10.74 -23.44 1.06
C VAL A 461 -11.82 -22.78 1.90
N GLY A 462 -13.09 -23.17 1.74
CA GLY A 462 -14.17 -22.60 2.54
C GLY A 462 -14.02 -22.85 4.04
N TYR A 463 -13.54 -24.03 4.42
CA TYR A 463 -13.23 -24.36 5.81
C TYR A 463 -12.07 -23.51 6.34
N ALA A 464 -10.97 -23.40 5.58
CA ALA A 464 -9.81 -22.58 5.95
C ALA A 464 -10.16 -21.10 6.12
N VAL A 465 -11.07 -20.56 5.30
CA VAL A 465 -11.57 -19.18 5.43
C VAL A 465 -12.37 -19.00 6.71
N ARG A 466 -13.26 -19.94 7.04
CA ARG A 466 -14.06 -19.91 8.28
C ARG A 466 -13.21 -19.97 9.53
N LYS A 467 -12.14 -20.77 9.50
CA LYS A 467 -11.13 -20.81 10.56
C LYS A 467 -10.23 -19.56 10.53
N GLY A 468 -10.28 -18.70 9.52
CA GLY A 468 -9.40 -17.52 9.43
C GLY A 468 -7.93 -17.85 9.12
N ILE A 469 -7.68 -19.08 8.62
CA ILE A 469 -6.35 -19.55 8.19
C ILE A 469 -5.95 -18.86 6.88
N VAL A 470 -6.92 -18.62 6.00
CA VAL A 470 -6.73 -17.91 4.73
C VAL A 470 -7.81 -16.86 4.55
N SER A 471 -7.50 -15.86 3.74
CA SER A 471 -8.44 -14.81 3.32
C SER A 471 -8.35 -14.60 1.81
N GLY A 472 -9.44 -14.14 1.21
CA GLY A 472 -9.47 -13.70 -0.19
C GLY A 472 -8.94 -12.27 -0.35
N TYR A 473 -9.04 -11.80 -1.58
CA TYR A 473 -8.65 -10.46 -1.99
C TYR A 473 -9.86 -9.50 -1.92
N PRO A 474 -9.62 -8.17 -1.83
CA PRO A 474 -10.68 -7.17 -1.75
C PRO A 474 -11.65 -7.12 -2.96
N ASP A 475 -11.30 -7.76 -4.07
CA ASP A 475 -12.12 -7.91 -5.28
C ASP A 475 -13.14 -9.07 -5.18
N GLY A 476 -13.19 -9.76 -4.02
CA GLY A 476 -14.06 -10.93 -3.81
C GLY A 476 -13.52 -12.21 -4.43
N SER A 477 -12.25 -12.23 -4.87
CA SER A 477 -11.58 -13.43 -5.39
C SER A 477 -10.72 -14.12 -4.32
N PHE A 478 -10.42 -15.41 -4.51
CA PHE A 478 -9.47 -16.19 -3.72
C PHE A 478 -8.18 -16.50 -4.49
N ARG A 479 -8.26 -16.51 -5.82
CA ARG A 479 -7.23 -16.88 -6.80
C ARG A 479 -6.67 -18.28 -6.54
N PRO A 480 -7.50 -19.34 -6.52
CA PRO A 480 -7.12 -20.67 -6.05
C PRO A 480 -5.95 -21.29 -6.81
N ASN A 481 -5.82 -21.01 -8.11
CA ASN A 481 -4.79 -21.57 -8.98
C ASN A 481 -3.53 -20.72 -9.08
N GLN A 482 -3.48 -19.55 -8.43
CA GLN A 482 -2.31 -18.68 -8.44
C GLN A 482 -1.22 -19.27 -7.53
N ALA A 483 0.04 -19.24 -8.00
CA ALA A 483 1.20 -19.59 -7.20
C ALA A 483 1.35 -18.63 -6.01
N ILE A 484 1.54 -19.19 -4.81
CA ILE A 484 1.67 -18.40 -3.58
C ILE A 484 3.10 -17.89 -3.38
N THR A 485 3.25 -16.67 -2.86
CA THR A 485 4.58 -16.11 -2.55
C THR A 485 5.11 -16.59 -1.19
N ARG A 486 6.43 -16.44 -0.98
CA ARG A 486 7.08 -16.73 0.32
C ARG A 486 6.50 -15.90 1.45
N ALA A 487 6.11 -14.65 1.19
CA ALA A 487 5.47 -13.78 2.18
C ALA A 487 4.01 -14.19 2.47
N GLU A 488 3.24 -14.58 1.45
CA GLU A 488 1.88 -15.13 1.63
C GLU A 488 1.91 -16.43 2.43
N PHE A 489 2.80 -17.35 2.10
CA PHE A 489 2.96 -18.57 2.86
C PHE A 489 3.34 -18.28 4.32
N SER A 490 4.32 -17.40 4.55
CA SER A 490 4.75 -17.01 5.90
C SER A 490 3.63 -16.33 6.70
N SER A 491 2.74 -15.60 6.02
CA SER A 491 1.58 -14.95 6.62
C SER A 491 0.50 -15.95 7.02
N ILE A 492 0.25 -16.96 6.19
CA ILE A 492 -0.63 -18.07 6.54
C ILE A 492 -0.05 -18.84 7.73
N ALA A 493 1.21 -19.26 7.67
CA ALA A 493 1.87 -19.99 8.74
C ALA A 493 1.87 -19.22 10.07
N SER A 494 2.18 -17.92 10.05
CA SER A 494 2.19 -17.10 11.27
C SER A 494 0.81 -16.89 11.88
N ARG A 495 -0.22 -16.65 11.04
CA ARG A 495 -1.60 -16.52 11.51
C ARG A 495 -2.11 -17.84 12.06
N PHE A 496 -1.84 -18.92 11.34
CA PHE A 496 -2.25 -20.27 11.69
C PHE A 496 -1.71 -20.70 13.06
N ALA A 497 -0.44 -20.40 13.34
CA ALA A 497 0.18 -20.75 14.62
C ALA A 497 0.11 -19.66 15.70
N GLN A 498 -0.52 -18.53 15.42
CA GLN A 498 -0.58 -17.35 16.31
C GLN A 498 0.80 -16.95 16.87
N LEU A 499 1.82 -16.89 16.02
CA LEU A 499 3.20 -16.61 16.45
C LEU A 499 3.34 -15.25 17.13
N THR A 500 4.08 -15.21 18.23
CA THR A 500 4.39 -13.99 19.00
C THR A 500 5.88 -13.75 19.21
N LEU A 501 6.72 -14.77 19.03
CA LEU A 501 8.17 -14.67 19.22
C LEU A 501 8.80 -13.81 18.11
N GLU A 502 9.35 -12.66 18.50
CA GLU A 502 10.07 -11.75 17.62
C GLU A 502 11.56 -11.69 18.01
N LYS A 503 12.43 -12.10 17.08
CA LYS A 503 13.88 -11.89 17.15
C LYS A 503 14.26 -10.69 16.31
N ASN A 504 15.41 -10.07 16.62
CA ASN A 504 15.97 -8.99 15.81
C ASN A 504 16.62 -9.56 14.53
N LEU A 505 15.77 -9.97 13.59
CA LEU A 505 16.17 -10.45 12.26
C LEU A 505 15.94 -9.34 11.24
N PHE A 506 16.93 -9.18 10.36
CA PHE A 506 16.92 -8.18 9.30
C PHE A 506 17.13 -8.87 7.94
N PHE A 507 16.27 -8.56 6.98
CA PHE A 507 16.45 -8.93 5.58
C PHE A 507 16.47 -7.66 4.72
N THR A 508 17.41 -7.59 3.79
CA THR A 508 17.69 -6.37 2.99
C THR A 508 16.55 -5.99 2.05
N ASP A 509 15.71 -6.95 1.68
CA ASP A 509 14.57 -6.82 0.75
C ASP A 509 13.20 -7.00 1.44
N LEU A 510 13.17 -7.03 2.78
CA LEU A 510 11.93 -7.08 3.57
C LEU A 510 11.84 -5.83 4.47
N PRO A 511 11.45 -4.67 3.91
CA PRO A 511 11.32 -3.45 4.70
C PRO A 511 10.15 -3.55 5.70
N PRO A 512 10.19 -2.80 6.83
CA PRO A 512 9.08 -2.73 7.79
C PRO A 512 7.69 -2.44 7.21
N SER A 513 7.65 -1.70 6.09
CA SER A 513 6.43 -1.34 5.36
C SER A 513 5.84 -2.47 4.51
N HIS A 514 6.59 -3.56 4.31
CA HIS A 514 6.08 -4.72 3.57
C HIS A 514 4.89 -5.32 4.32
N TRP A 515 3.76 -5.57 3.65
CA TRP A 515 2.53 -6.09 4.27
C TRP A 515 2.77 -7.39 5.07
N GLY A 516 3.68 -8.23 4.58
CA GLY A 516 4.12 -9.46 5.24
C GLY A 516 5.27 -9.30 6.25
N TYR A 517 5.76 -8.08 6.53
CA TYR A 517 6.97 -7.86 7.34
C TYR A 517 6.90 -8.55 8.69
N LYS A 518 5.84 -8.26 9.46
CA LYS A 518 5.66 -8.83 10.79
C LYS A 518 5.56 -10.35 10.72
N ALA A 519 4.71 -10.88 9.84
CA ALA A 519 4.51 -12.32 9.72
C ALA A 519 5.78 -13.05 9.26
N VAL A 520 6.49 -12.53 8.27
CA VAL A 520 7.76 -13.10 7.82
C VAL A 520 8.78 -13.11 8.95
N ARG A 521 8.91 -12.02 9.70
CA ARG A 521 9.83 -11.96 10.85
C ARG A 521 9.42 -12.91 11.96
N LEU A 522 8.13 -13.07 12.25
CA LEU A 522 7.64 -14.06 13.21
C LEU A 522 8.00 -15.48 12.77
N ALA A 523 7.69 -15.85 11.53
CA ALA A 523 8.03 -17.16 10.98
C ALA A 523 9.55 -17.42 11.01
N ALA A 524 10.36 -16.42 10.64
CA ALA A 524 11.81 -16.53 10.68
C ALA A 524 12.38 -16.59 12.11
N SER A 525 11.78 -15.85 13.04
CA SER A 525 12.19 -15.84 14.46
C SER A 525 11.96 -17.18 15.14
N ASN A 526 10.92 -17.89 14.70
CA ASN A 526 10.61 -19.27 15.13
C ASN A 526 11.46 -20.33 14.39
N GLY A 527 12.36 -19.92 13.49
CA GLY A 527 13.24 -20.83 12.76
C GLY A 527 12.54 -21.66 11.69
N TRP A 528 11.33 -21.26 11.28
CA TRP A 528 10.52 -22.03 10.33
C TRP A 528 10.95 -21.77 8.90
N ILE A 529 11.21 -20.51 8.59
CA ILE A 529 11.69 -20.07 7.27
C ILE A 529 12.97 -19.25 7.44
N PHE A 530 13.91 -19.43 6.52
CA PHE A 530 15.17 -18.70 6.50
C PHE A 530 15.24 -17.78 5.28
N GLY A 531 16.01 -16.69 5.44
CA GLY A 531 16.49 -15.91 4.30
C GLY A 531 17.64 -16.61 3.57
N TYR A 532 18.16 -15.97 2.55
CA TYR A 532 19.27 -16.45 1.74
C TYR A 532 20.60 -15.92 2.26
N PRO A 533 21.73 -16.53 1.85
CA PRO A 533 23.07 -16.08 2.26
C PRO A 533 23.42 -14.63 1.89
N ASP A 534 22.71 -14.03 0.94
CA ASP A 534 22.85 -12.63 0.52
C ASP A 534 22.04 -11.65 1.41
N ASN A 535 21.56 -12.10 2.56
CA ASN A 535 20.70 -11.39 3.50
C ASN A 535 19.32 -10.98 2.95
N THR A 536 18.87 -11.56 1.83
CA THR A 536 17.51 -11.38 1.32
C THR A 536 16.53 -12.41 1.89
N PHE A 537 15.24 -12.13 1.86
CA PHE A 537 14.14 -13.06 2.14
C PHE A 537 13.38 -13.47 0.87
N ARG A 538 13.40 -12.62 -0.17
CA ARG A 538 12.68 -12.73 -1.45
C ARG A 538 11.18 -12.91 -1.25
N PRO A 539 10.49 -11.93 -0.61
CA PRO A 539 9.10 -12.09 -0.16
C PRO A 539 8.12 -12.37 -1.29
N GLU A 540 8.31 -11.74 -2.45
CA GLU A 540 7.42 -11.85 -3.61
C GLU A 540 7.73 -13.05 -4.52
N ARG A 541 8.80 -13.82 -4.22
CA ARG A 541 9.11 -15.02 -5.00
C ARG A 541 8.08 -16.11 -4.69
N ALA A 542 7.51 -16.71 -5.73
CA ALA A 542 6.68 -17.89 -5.60
C ALA A 542 7.45 -19.01 -4.86
N ILE A 543 6.85 -19.56 -3.81
CA ILE A 543 7.50 -20.58 -2.97
C ILE A 543 7.35 -21.97 -3.59
N THR A 544 8.42 -22.77 -3.58
CA THR A 544 8.37 -24.12 -4.17
C THR A 544 7.73 -25.13 -3.22
N ARG A 545 7.26 -26.25 -3.77
CA ARG A 545 6.67 -27.35 -3.01
C ARG A 545 7.66 -27.94 -2.00
N ALA A 546 8.94 -28.07 -2.36
CA ALA A 546 10.01 -28.49 -1.45
C ALA A 546 10.21 -27.52 -0.27
N GLU A 547 10.17 -26.21 -0.53
CA GLU A 547 10.29 -25.20 0.52
C GLU A 547 9.11 -25.22 1.46
N VAL A 548 7.88 -25.28 0.92
CA VAL A 548 6.66 -25.38 1.72
C VAL A 548 6.72 -26.61 2.63
N THR A 549 7.06 -27.78 2.05
CA THR A 549 7.18 -29.03 2.78
C THR A 549 8.20 -28.93 3.92
N SER A 550 9.37 -28.36 3.64
CA SER A 550 10.43 -28.17 4.64
C SER A 550 10.01 -27.26 5.77
N ILE A 551 9.28 -26.19 5.47
CA ILE A 551 8.80 -25.25 6.50
C ILE A 551 7.71 -25.92 7.33
N THR A 552 6.76 -26.60 6.70
CA THR A 552 5.68 -27.32 7.39
C THR A 552 6.22 -28.37 8.36
N ASN A 553 7.23 -29.16 7.97
CA ASN A 553 7.84 -30.12 8.91
C ASN A 553 8.51 -29.42 10.09
N ARG A 554 9.17 -28.28 9.91
CA ARG A 554 9.69 -27.48 11.04
C ARG A 554 8.58 -26.97 11.95
N MET A 555 7.44 -26.57 11.39
CA MET A 555 6.26 -26.15 12.15
C MET A 555 5.69 -27.29 13.00
N LEU A 556 5.69 -28.50 12.46
CA LEU A 556 5.20 -29.71 13.12
C LEU A 556 6.25 -30.38 14.02
N ASN A 557 7.49 -29.85 14.04
CA ASN A 557 8.67 -30.48 14.63
C ASN A 557 8.87 -31.94 14.16
N ARG A 558 8.74 -32.18 12.86
CA ARG A 558 8.82 -33.48 12.18
C ARG A 558 10.14 -33.70 11.47
N HIS A 559 10.74 -34.89 11.60
CA HIS A 559 12.05 -35.21 11.03
C HIS A 559 12.12 -36.66 10.52
N ALA A 560 12.54 -36.82 9.27
CA ALA A 560 12.76 -38.16 8.71
C ALA A 560 13.90 -38.89 9.42
N ASP A 561 13.72 -40.18 9.70
CA ASP A 561 14.79 -41.05 10.22
C ASP A 561 15.51 -41.78 9.08
N LEU A 562 16.57 -41.16 8.55
CA LEU A 562 17.36 -41.75 7.47
C LEU A 562 18.00 -43.09 7.82
N ASN A 563 18.36 -43.31 9.09
CA ASN A 563 18.98 -44.58 9.50
C ASN A 563 17.95 -45.71 9.46
N TRP A 564 16.73 -45.42 9.93
CA TRP A 564 15.63 -46.38 9.84
C TRP A 564 15.27 -46.67 8.38
N MET A 565 15.17 -45.64 7.54
CA MET A 565 14.88 -45.82 6.10
C MET A 565 15.94 -46.69 5.40
N ASP A 566 17.20 -46.55 5.80
CA ASP A 566 18.32 -47.34 5.24
C ASP A 566 18.31 -48.79 5.67
N ALA A 567 17.86 -49.04 6.89
CA ALA A 567 17.65 -50.38 7.40
C ALA A 567 16.40 -51.05 6.79
N HIS A 568 15.44 -50.28 6.27
CA HIS A 568 14.14 -50.77 5.79
C HIS A 568 13.79 -50.30 4.35
N PRO A 569 14.67 -50.51 3.35
CA PRO A 569 14.47 -49.95 2.00
C PRO A 569 13.21 -50.48 1.30
N ALA A 570 12.70 -51.65 1.67
CA ALA A 570 11.46 -52.22 1.12
C ALA A 570 10.19 -51.44 1.56
N ASN A 571 10.28 -50.67 2.63
CA ASN A 571 9.18 -49.87 3.18
C ASN A 571 9.24 -48.40 2.74
N VAL A 572 10.28 -48.01 2.00
CA VAL A 572 10.52 -46.63 1.61
C VAL A 572 10.03 -46.39 0.19
N PHE A 573 9.06 -45.49 0.04
CA PHE A 573 8.58 -45.06 -1.27
C PHE A 573 9.63 -44.18 -1.97
N SER A 574 9.63 -44.12 -3.31
CA SER A 574 10.54 -43.25 -4.05
C SER A 574 9.78 -42.45 -5.11
N PHE A 575 10.09 -41.15 -5.22
CA PHE A 575 9.63 -40.31 -6.32
C PHE A 575 10.67 -40.26 -7.43
N THR A 576 10.21 -40.09 -8.67
CA THR A 576 11.09 -40.07 -9.86
C THR A 576 12.03 -38.87 -9.91
N ASP A 577 11.71 -37.79 -9.20
CA ASP A 577 12.39 -36.49 -9.20
C ASP A 577 12.91 -36.06 -7.82
N VAL A 578 12.94 -36.98 -6.85
CA VAL A 578 13.44 -36.73 -5.49
C VAL A 578 14.69 -37.55 -5.25
N ALA A 579 15.83 -36.98 -5.65
CA ALA A 579 17.13 -37.62 -5.45
C ALA A 579 17.52 -37.62 -3.97
N ARG A 580 18.12 -38.72 -3.51
CA ARG A 580 18.50 -38.91 -2.09
C ARG A 580 19.41 -37.82 -1.52
N GLN A 581 20.28 -37.27 -2.36
CA GLN A 581 21.21 -36.20 -2.01
C GLN A 581 20.60 -34.80 -2.07
N ALA A 582 19.34 -34.67 -2.48
CA ALA A 582 18.68 -33.37 -2.54
C ALA A 582 18.41 -32.85 -1.12
N TRP A 583 18.61 -31.54 -0.92
CA TRP A 583 18.37 -30.89 0.37
C TRP A 583 16.93 -31.04 0.89
N PHE A 584 15.99 -31.34 -0.01
CA PHE A 584 14.58 -31.55 0.28
C PHE A 584 14.18 -33.03 0.41
N TYR A 585 15.11 -33.99 0.29
CA TYR A 585 14.78 -35.42 0.36
C TYR A 585 14.08 -35.76 1.68
N GLU A 586 14.73 -35.50 2.81
CA GLU A 586 14.17 -35.76 4.14
C GLU A 586 12.79 -35.11 4.34
N PRO A 587 12.59 -33.79 4.09
CA PRO A 587 11.27 -33.18 4.18
C PRO A 587 10.19 -33.84 3.34
N VAL A 588 10.52 -34.21 2.10
CA VAL A 588 9.57 -34.84 1.19
C VAL A 588 9.16 -36.22 1.69
N MET A 589 10.13 -37.01 2.14
CA MET A 589 9.89 -38.35 2.67
C MET A 589 9.05 -38.31 3.96
N GLU A 590 9.37 -37.39 4.86
CA GLU A 590 8.61 -37.12 6.09
C GLU A 590 7.15 -36.74 5.81
N ALA A 591 6.91 -35.92 4.79
CA ALA A 591 5.56 -35.45 4.46
C ALA A 591 4.72 -36.50 3.71
N ALA A 592 5.39 -37.38 2.97
CA ALA A 592 4.79 -38.34 2.06
C ALA A 592 4.58 -39.73 2.68
N MET A 593 5.15 -40.01 3.86
CA MET A 593 5.07 -41.32 4.48
C MET A 593 4.44 -41.23 5.87
N GLY A 594 3.25 -41.79 6.03
CA GLY A 594 2.66 -42.01 7.35
C GLY A 594 3.55 -42.97 8.14
N HIS A 595 3.85 -42.66 9.40
CA HIS A 595 4.71 -43.51 10.22
C HIS A 595 4.43 -43.38 11.71
N ASP A 596 4.87 -44.38 12.45
CA ASP A 596 4.93 -44.39 13.91
C ASP A 596 6.35 -43.98 14.34
N PHE A 597 6.47 -43.29 15.47
CA PHE A 597 7.75 -42.79 15.96
C PHE A 597 7.83 -42.80 17.48
N THR A 598 9.06 -42.79 17.98
CA THR A 598 9.38 -42.34 19.34
C THR A 598 10.29 -41.12 19.27
N ARG A 599 10.36 -40.35 20.35
CA ARG A 599 11.30 -39.23 20.47
C ARG A 599 12.30 -39.49 21.57
N ASP A 600 13.51 -38.95 21.36
CA ASP A 600 14.47 -38.79 22.43
C ASP A 600 13.88 -37.95 23.58
N ALA A 601 14.42 -38.11 24.79
CA ALA A 601 13.91 -37.45 25.99
C ALA A 601 13.93 -35.91 25.91
N ASP A 602 14.74 -35.33 25.03
CA ASP A 602 14.82 -33.89 24.76
C ASP A 602 13.84 -33.41 23.68
N GLY A 603 13.09 -34.32 23.06
CA GLY A 603 12.09 -34.05 22.02
C GLY A 603 12.68 -33.66 20.65
N THR A 604 14.00 -33.70 20.49
CA THR A 604 14.68 -33.12 19.31
C THR A 604 14.82 -34.07 18.14
N ARG A 605 14.94 -35.37 18.39
CA ARG A 605 15.11 -36.39 17.36
C ARG A 605 14.01 -37.43 17.44
N GLU A 606 13.49 -37.75 16.27
CA GLU A 606 12.54 -38.84 16.05
C GLU A 606 13.27 -40.10 15.64
N HIS A 607 12.77 -41.23 16.12
CA HIS A 607 13.17 -42.56 15.69
C HIS A 607 11.93 -43.23 15.14
N TRP A 608 11.94 -43.53 13.85
CA TRP A 608 10.81 -44.20 13.22
C TRP A 608 10.75 -45.64 13.75
N THR A 609 9.54 -46.13 14.02
CA THR A 609 9.31 -47.50 14.47
C THR A 609 8.62 -48.35 13.41
N GLY A 610 7.95 -47.71 12.45
CA GLY A 610 7.33 -48.35 11.31
C GLY A 610 6.62 -47.35 10.40
N VAL A 611 6.53 -47.65 9.11
CA VAL A 611 5.65 -46.93 8.16
C VAL A 611 4.24 -47.48 8.32
N ASN A 612 3.24 -46.60 8.38
CA ASN A 612 1.83 -46.94 8.51
C ASN A 612 1.00 -46.35 7.36
N GLU A 613 -0.27 -46.77 7.26
CA GLU A 613 -1.20 -46.29 6.23
C GLU A 613 -1.91 -44.98 6.63
N GLY A 614 -1.48 -44.34 7.73
CA GLY A 614 -2.09 -43.12 8.24
C GLY A 614 -1.95 -41.95 7.27
N THR A 615 -3.08 -41.35 6.89
CA THR A 615 -3.13 -40.25 5.92
C THR A 615 -4.18 -39.20 6.30
N PHE A 616 -3.85 -37.93 6.05
CA PHE A 616 -4.77 -36.80 6.17
C PHE A 616 -5.44 -36.42 4.84
N ILE A 617 -5.19 -37.19 3.77
CA ILE A 617 -5.44 -36.77 2.39
C ILE A 617 -6.85 -37.00 1.91
#